data_AF-A0A2H0XBF9-F1
#
_entry.id   AF-A0A2H0XBF9-F1
#
_cell.length_a   1.000
_cell.length_b   1.000
_cell.length_c   1.000
_cell.angle_alpha   90.00
_cell.angle_beta   90.00
_cell.angle_gamma   90.00
#
_symmetry.space_group_name_H-M   'P 1'
#
loop_
_entity.id
_entity.type
_entity.pdbx_description
1 polymer ?
#
loop_
_entity_poly.entity_id
_entity_poly.type
_entity_poly.pdbx_seq_one_letter_code
_entity_poly.pdbx_strand_id
1 'polypeptide(L)'
;MTAKEILEQKGIDPNKPVLLIDRIEALAGLMEAISEFCPSVDVKKISKEDLEELVDSLGENIINYHPEDFHQERSSLLECSDMLEKYGLTDEELGNIDFD
;
A
#
# COMPACT_ATOMS: atom_id res chain seq x y z
N MET A 1 -10.38 11.18 -1.62
CA MET A 1 -10.31 10.48 -2.91
C MET A 1 -10.33 9.01 -2.59
N THR A 2 -11.14 8.26 -3.31
CA THR A 2 -11.22 6.80 -3.25
C THR A 2 -10.01 6.18 -3.94
N ALA A 3 -9.71 4.91 -3.66
CA ALA A 3 -8.67 4.16 -4.35
C ALA A 3 -8.85 4.22 -5.88
N LYS A 4 -10.07 3.99 -6.37
CA LYS A 4 -10.41 4.10 -7.79
C LYS A 4 -10.04 5.46 -8.39
N GLU A 5 -10.42 6.56 -7.73
CA GLU A 5 -10.11 7.91 -8.21
C GLU A 5 -8.60 8.17 -8.29
N ILE A 6 -7.82 7.65 -7.33
CA ILE A 6 -6.35 7.79 -7.33
C ILE A 6 -5.75 7.00 -8.50
N LEU A 7 -6.16 5.74 -8.69
CA LEU A 7 -5.68 4.89 -9.78
C LEU A 7 -5.99 5.51 -11.15
N GLU A 8 -7.23 5.94 -11.36
CA GLU A 8 -7.65 6.60 -12.61
C GLU A 8 -6.88 7.90 -12.86
N GLN A 9 -6.66 8.72 -11.81
CA GLN A 9 -5.85 9.94 -11.92
C GLN A 9 -4.40 9.66 -12.34
N LYS A 10 -3.82 8.55 -11.86
CA LYS A 10 -2.44 8.13 -12.17
C LYS A 10 -2.34 7.34 -13.47
N GLY A 11 -3.45 7.05 -14.14
CA GLY A 11 -3.47 6.22 -15.36
C GLY A 11 -3.04 4.77 -15.09
N ILE A 12 -3.43 4.24 -13.93
CA ILE A 12 -3.26 2.85 -13.51
C ILE A 12 -4.58 2.14 -13.74
N ASP A 13 -4.58 0.97 -14.40
CA ASP A 13 -5.80 0.21 -14.64
C ASP A 13 -6.38 -0.31 -13.31
N PRO A 14 -7.55 0.19 -12.88
CA PRO A 14 -8.10 -0.16 -11.58
C PRO A 14 -8.59 -1.62 -11.50
N ASN A 15 -8.92 -2.25 -12.63
CA ASN A 15 -9.43 -3.62 -12.66
C ASN A 15 -8.33 -4.65 -12.98
N LYS A 16 -7.08 -4.22 -13.12
CA LYS A 16 -5.97 -5.16 -13.32
C LYS A 16 -5.90 -6.07 -12.09
N PRO A 17 -5.81 -7.40 -12.26
CA PRO A 17 -5.69 -8.31 -11.14
C PRO A 17 -4.39 -8.12 -10.35
N VAL A 18 -4.51 -8.20 -9.03
CA VAL A 18 -3.45 -8.33 -8.04
C VAL A 18 -3.69 -9.67 -7.34
N LEU A 19 -3.13 -10.73 -7.93
CA LEU A 19 -3.35 -12.13 -7.53
C LEU A 19 -4.83 -12.55 -7.50
N LEU A 20 -5.49 -12.43 -6.34
CA LEU A 20 -6.88 -12.85 -6.09
C LEU A 20 -7.87 -11.67 -6.05
N ILE A 21 -7.37 -10.45 -5.95
CA ILE A 21 -8.17 -9.21 -5.86
C ILE A 21 -7.85 -8.28 -7.04
N ASP A 22 -8.55 -7.17 -7.17
CA ASP A 22 -8.20 -6.12 -8.13
C ASP A 22 -7.39 -4.98 -7.49
N ARG A 23 -6.87 -4.06 -8.32
CA ARG A 23 -6.09 -2.92 -7.84
C ARG A 23 -6.92 -1.93 -6.99
N ILE A 24 -8.25 -1.89 -7.14
CA ILE A 24 -9.11 -1.05 -6.29
C ILE A 24 -9.12 -1.60 -4.87
N GLU A 25 -9.40 -2.90 -4.72
CA GLU A 25 -9.42 -3.60 -3.43
C GLU A 25 -8.04 -3.54 -2.76
N ALA A 26 -6.98 -3.79 -3.54
CA ALA A 26 -5.61 -3.75 -3.04
C ALA A 26 -5.23 -2.36 -2.50
N LEU A 27 -5.47 -1.30 -3.30
CA LEU A 27 -5.16 0.05 -2.86
C LEU A 27 -6.07 0.50 -1.70
N ALA A 28 -7.32 0.05 -1.64
CA ALA A 28 -8.21 0.37 -0.54
C ALA A 28 -7.67 -0.18 0.80
N GLY A 29 -7.27 -1.46 0.84
CA GLY A 29 -6.65 -2.06 2.03
C GLY A 29 -5.37 -1.33 2.44
N LEU A 30 -4.49 -1.04 1.48
CA LEU A 30 -3.27 -0.28 1.73
C LEU A 30 -3.56 1.13 2.27
N MET A 31 -4.57 1.82 1.75
CA MET A 31 -4.97 3.15 2.25
C MET A 31 -5.50 3.08 3.68
N GLU A 32 -6.23 2.03 4.05
CA GLU A 32 -6.68 1.80 5.42
C GLU A 32 -5.47 1.57 6.34
N ALA A 33 -4.55 0.69 5.96
CA ALA A 33 -3.32 0.44 6.73
C ALA A 33 -2.44 1.68 6.86
N ILE A 34 -2.26 2.46 5.79
CA ILE A 34 -1.52 3.73 5.84
C ILE A 34 -2.18 4.70 6.81
N SER A 35 -3.52 4.79 6.81
CA SER A 35 -4.21 5.70 7.72
C SER A 35 -4.05 5.34 9.21
N GLU A 36 -3.88 4.05 9.51
CA GLU A 36 -3.72 3.54 10.86
C GLU A 36 -2.27 3.61 11.34
N PHE A 37 -1.32 3.17 10.51
CA PHE A 37 0.07 2.93 10.94
C PHE A 37 1.07 3.96 10.42
N CYS A 38 0.80 4.57 9.27
CA CYS A 38 1.71 5.49 8.57
C CYS A 38 1.01 6.79 8.13
N PRO A 39 0.30 7.51 9.02
CA PRO A 39 -0.55 8.63 8.63
C PRO A 39 0.18 9.81 7.96
N SER A 40 1.51 9.89 8.08
CA SER A 40 2.34 10.90 7.42
C SER A 40 2.54 10.64 5.92
N VAL A 41 2.30 9.40 5.45
CA VAL A 41 2.40 9.04 4.03
C VAL A 41 1.22 9.62 3.24
N ASP A 42 1.51 10.48 2.27
CA ASP A 42 0.50 11.04 1.37
C ASP A 42 0.38 10.21 0.09
N VAL A 43 -0.54 9.24 0.08
CA VAL A 43 -0.81 8.34 -1.06
C VAL A 43 -1.04 9.10 -2.37
N LYS A 44 -1.59 10.31 -2.33
CA LYS A 44 -1.87 11.10 -3.55
C LYS A 44 -0.58 11.60 -4.21
N LYS A 45 0.48 11.79 -3.43
CA LYS A 45 1.79 12.25 -3.91
C LYS A 45 2.64 11.12 -4.45
N ILE A 46 2.34 9.86 -4.12
CA ILE A 46 3.04 8.69 -4.65
C ILE A 46 3.04 8.75 -6.19
N SER A 47 4.21 8.55 -6.80
CA SER A 47 4.35 8.51 -8.26
C SER A 47 3.51 7.38 -8.86
N LYS A 48 3.31 7.37 -10.18
CA LYS A 48 2.56 6.27 -10.80
C LYS A 48 3.30 4.96 -10.58
N GLU A 49 4.60 4.97 -10.87
CA GLU A 49 5.46 3.79 -10.84
C GLU A 49 5.56 3.20 -9.43
N ASP A 50 5.78 4.06 -8.42
CA ASP A 50 5.86 3.62 -7.03
C ASP A 50 4.49 3.13 -6.50
N LEU A 51 3.38 3.72 -6.97
CA LEU A 51 2.05 3.26 -6.58
C LEU A 51 1.72 1.90 -7.21
N GLU A 52 2.17 1.65 -8.45
CA GLU A 52 2.05 0.33 -9.07
C GLU A 52 2.88 -0.71 -8.33
N GLU A 53 4.12 -0.37 -7.94
CA GLU A 53 4.98 -1.25 -7.14
C GLU A 53 4.35 -1.59 -5.78
N LEU A 54 3.86 -0.58 -5.06
CA LEU A 54 3.19 -0.78 -3.77
C LEU A 54 1.96 -1.67 -3.90
N VAL A 55 1.09 -1.41 -4.87
CA VAL A 55 -0.13 -2.20 -5.08
C VAL A 55 0.19 -3.63 -5.53
N ASP A 56 1.18 -3.82 -6.39
CA ASP A 56 1.56 -5.15 -6.87
C ASP A 56 2.27 -5.97 -5.75
N SER A 57 3.00 -5.32 -4.82
CA SER A 57 3.60 -5.99 -3.65
C SER A 57 2.58 -6.65 -2.72
N LEU A 58 1.38 -6.06 -2.59
CA LEU A 58 0.30 -6.68 -1.81
C LEU A 58 -0.12 -8.03 -2.40
N GLY A 59 -0.07 -8.18 -3.72
CA GLY A 59 -0.34 -9.47 -4.37
C GLY A 59 0.62 -10.56 -3.94
N GLU A 60 1.88 -10.21 -3.67
CA GLU A 60 2.89 -11.15 -3.17
C GLU A 60 2.65 -11.46 -1.68
N ASN A 61 2.32 -10.44 -0.88
CA ASN A 61 2.09 -10.60 0.56
C ASN A 61 0.78 -11.28 0.93
N ILE A 62 -0.25 -11.23 0.07
CA ILE A 62 -1.47 -12.02 0.24
C ILE A 62 -1.19 -13.52 0.33
N ILE A 63 -0.11 -13.99 -0.32
CA ILE A 63 0.31 -15.41 -0.27
C ILE A 63 1.03 -15.72 1.04
N ASN A 64 1.85 -14.78 1.52
CA ASN A 64 2.82 -15.03 2.58
C ASN A 64 2.27 -14.74 3.97
N TYR A 65 1.24 -13.91 4.09
CA TYR A 65 0.71 -13.42 5.36
C TYR A 65 -0.79 -13.69 5.52
N HIS A 66 -1.22 -13.91 6.76
CA HIS A 66 -2.65 -14.00 7.10
C HIS A 66 -3.32 -12.62 7.01
N PRO A 67 -4.62 -12.52 6.70
CA PRO A 67 -5.32 -11.25 6.58
C PRO A 67 -5.68 -10.61 7.94
N GLU A 68 -5.27 -11.20 9.06
CA GLU A 68 -5.56 -10.65 10.40
C GLU A 68 -4.69 -9.41 10.66
N ASP A 69 -5.28 -8.42 11.36
CA ASP A 69 -4.60 -7.21 11.84
C ASP A 69 -3.72 -6.49 10.80
N PHE A 70 -4.20 -6.43 9.54
CA PHE A 70 -3.50 -5.82 8.41
C PHE A 70 -2.11 -6.42 8.13
N HIS A 71 -1.84 -7.67 8.47
CA HIS A 71 -0.50 -8.24 8.28
C HIS A 71 -0.05 -8.23 6.81
N GLN A 72 -0.97 -8.43 5.86
CA GLN A 72 -0.66 -8.40 4.43
C GLN A 72 -0.27 -6.99 3.97
N GLU A 73 -1.03 -5.98 4.39
CA GLU A 73 -0.81 -4.58 4.07
C GLU A 73 0.41 -4.02 4.78
N ARG A 74 0.58 -4.27 6.09
CA ARG A 74 1.75 -3.86 6.87
C ARG A 74 3.04 -4.45 6.30
N SER A 75 3.02 -5.72 5.88
CA SER A 75 4.19 -6.33 5.21
C SER A 75 4.51 -5.65 3.89
N SER A 76 3.49 -5.30 3.10
CA SER A 76 3.67 -4.57 1.83
C SER A 76 4.24 -3.17 2.07
N LEU A 77 3.76 -2.46 3.10
CA LEU A 77 4.30 -1.16 3.50
C LEU A 77 5.75 -1.29 3.98
N LEU A 78 6.09 -2.36 4.70
CA LEU A 78 7.43 -2.61 5.21
C LEU A 78 8.41 -2.92 4.06
N GLU A 79 8.02 -3.78 3.11
CA GLU A 79 8.79 -4.08 1.90
C GLU A 79 9.03 -2.84 1.03
N CYS A 80 8.07 -1.91 1.03
CA CYS A 80 8.14 -0.64 0.29
C CYS A 80 8.67 0.55 1.12
N SER A 81 9.16 0.33 2.34
CA SER A 81 9.49 1.41 3.30
C SER A 81 10.48 2.44 2.75
N ASP A 82 11.60 2.02 2.14
CA ASP A 82 12.58 2.90 1.49
C ASP A 82 11.96 3.83 0.43
N MET A 83 10.92 3.34 -0.27
CA MET A 83 10.18 4.13 -1.25
C MET A 83 9.22 5.09 -0.54
N LEU A 84 8.53 4.64 0.51
CA LEU A 84 7.54 5.41 1.25
C LEU A 84 8.14 6.54 2.08
N GLU A 85 9.42 6.46 2.47
CA GLU A 85 10.16 7.58 3.08
C GLU A 85 10.13 8.85 2.20
N LYS A 86 10.20 8.68 0.87
CA LYS A 86 10.08 9.79 -0.09
C LYS A 86 8.72 10.50 -0.01
N TYR A 87 7.72 9.80 0.52
CA TYR A 87 6.32 10.22 0.58
C TYR A 87 5.84 10.54 2.00
N GLY A 88 6.75 10.50 2.98
CA GLY A 88 6.50 10.98 4.34
C GLY A 88 6.57 9.92 5.44
N LEU A 89 6.88 8.66 5.12
CA LEU A 89 7.08 7.64 6.15
C LEU A 89 8.20 8.06 7.11
N THR A 90 7.95 7.95 8.40
CA THR A 90 8.90 8.27 9.47
C THR A 90 9.43 7.00 10.14
N ASP A 91 10.59 7.08 10.79
CA ASP A 91 11.15 5.97 11.58
C ASP A 91 10.18 5.46 12.67
N GLU A 92 9.39 6.36 13.27
CA GLU A 92 8.37 6.00 14.26
C GLU A 92 7.25 5.15 13.63
N GLU A 93 6.75 5.57 12.48
CA GLU A 93 5.72 4.84 11.74
C GLU A 93 6.23 3.55 11.13
N LEU A 94 7.52 3.50 10.75
CA LEU A 94 8.19 2.27 10.35
C LEU A 94 8.14 1.23 11.47
N GLY A 95 8.37 1.65 12.72
CA GLY A 95 8.21 0.79 13.89
C GLY A 95 6.78 0.30 14.14
N ASN A 96 5.76 0.97 13.63
CA ASN A 96 4.36 0.53 13.75
C ASN A 96 3.98 -0.56 12.76
N ILE A 97 4.70 -0.66 11.63
CA ILE A 97 4.45 -1.69 10.60
C ILE A 97 5.44 -2.86 10.68
N ASP A 98 6.53 -2.69 11.42
CA ASP A 98 7.43 -3.78 11.80
C ASP A 98 6.74 -4.72 12.81
N PHE A 99 7.00 -6.03 12.70
CA PHE A 99 6.33 -7.08 13.48
C PHE A 99 7.14 -7.53 14.71
N ASP A 100 8.25 -6.85 14.99
CA ASP A 100 9.19 -7.14 16.08
C ASP A 100 8.78 -6.57 17.46
#